data_AF-A0A9W8A3L7-F1
#
_entry.id   AF-A0A9W8A3L7-F1
#
_cell.length_a   1.000
_cell.length_b   1.000
_cell.length_c   1.000
_cell.angle_alpha   90.00
_cell.angle_beta   90.00
_cell.angle_gamma   90.00
#
_symmetry.space_group_name_H-M   'P 1'
#
loop_
_entity.id
_entity.type
_entity.pdbx_description
1 polymer ?
#
loop_
_entity_poly.entity_id
_entity_poly.type
_entity_poly.pdbx_seq_one_letter_code
_entity_poly.pdbx_strand_id
1 'polypeptide(L)' 'MREFSRPKSCVFCNINNKDFKIVYQDTEFYGFHDRRPDAKAHILVIPKNHLGTVPELKPEDKPTGILHI' A
#
# COMPACT_ATOMS: atom_id res chain seq x y z
N MET A 1 -6.19 20.59 1.27
CA MET A 1 -5.73 19.41 0.49
C MET A 1 -4.35 19.07 0.99
N ARG A 2 -4.12 17.85 1.48
CA ARG A 2 -2.85 17.44 2.06
C ARG A 2 -1.91 17.02 0.93
N GLU A 3 -0.68 17.53 0.91
CA GLU A 3 0.33 17.14 -0.07
C GLU A 3 0.99 15.83 0.36
N PHE A 4 0.89 14.79 -0.47
CA PHE A 4 1.57 13.52 -0.26
C PHE A 4 2.93 13.56 -0.97
N SER A 5 4.01 13.46 -0.20
CA SER A 5 5.34 13.29 -0.78
C SER A 5 5.44 11.88 -1.38
N ARG A 6 5.98 11.73 -2.59
CA ARG A 6 6.19 10.41 -3.22
C ARG A 6 7.69 10.16 -3.37
N PRO A 7 8.37 9.62 -2.34
CA PRO A 7 9.81 9.41 -2.39
C PRO A 7 10.15 8.39 -3.48
N LYS A 8 11.10 8.72 -4.36
CA LYS A 8 11.60 7.78 -5.39
C LYS A 8 12.25 6.53 -4.78
N SER A 9 12.69 6.60 -3.53
CA SER A 9 13.27 5.48 -2.79
C SER A 9 12.24 4.53 -2.17
N CYS A 10 10.95 4.91 -2.11
CA CYS A 10 9.93 4.06 -1.52
C CYS A 10 9.49 2.98 -2.53
N VAL A 11 9.69 1.71 -2.18
CA VAL A 11 9.31 0.57 -3.02
C VAL A 11 7.80 0.51 -3.30
N PHE A 12 6.98 0.91 -2.32
CA PHE A 12 5.52 0.93 -2.43
C PHE A 12 5.02 2.10 -3.29
N CYS A 13 5.77 3.20 -3.36
CA CYS A 13 5.50 4.28 -4.30
C CYS A 13 5.83 3.91 -5.75
N ASN A 14 6.63 2.87 -5.97
CA ASN A 14 7.09 2.44 -7.30
C ASN A 14 6.51 1.07 -7.72
N ILE A 15 5.31 0.74 -7.22
CA ILE A 15 4.60 -0.49 -7.61
C ILE A 15 4.43 -0.56 -9.12
N ASN A 16 4.68 -1.75 -9.65
CA ASN A 16 4.51 -2.10 -11.05
C ASN A 16 4.21 -3.60 -11.18
N ASN A 17 3.61 -3.99 -12.31
CA ASN A 17 3.22 -5.38 -12.58
C ASN A 17 4.38 -6.36 -12.79
N LYS A 18 5.64 -5.88 -12.89
CA LYS A 18 6.82 -6.76 -13.03
C LYS A 18 7.33 -7.24 -11.67
N ASP A 19 7.35 -6.35 -10.69
CA ASP A 19 7.89 -6.62 -9.36
C ASP A 19 6.83 -7.10 -8.35
N PHE A 20 5.56 -6.73 -8.56
CA PHE A 20 4.46 -7.02 -7.65
C PHE A 20 3.37 -7.85 -8.32
N LYS A 21 2.86 -8.87 -7.61
CA LYS A 21 1.70 -9.65 -8.02
C LYS A 21 0.42 -8.94 -7.58
N ILE A 22 0.00 -7.95 -8.36
CA ILE A 22 -1.20 -7.15 -8.10
C ILE A 22 -2.45 -8.01 -8.34
N VAL A 23 -3.34 -8.06 -7.35
CA VAL A 23 -4.63 -8.78 -7.40
C VAL A 23 -5.83 -7.84 -7.30
N TYR A 24 -5.61 -6.60 -6.85
CA TYR A 24 -6.62 -5.57 -6.77
C TYR A 24 -6.00 -4.20 -7.08
N GLN A 25 -6.74 -3.36 -7.80
CA GLN A 25 -6.35 -1.98 -8.04
C GLN A 25 -7.61 -1.16 -8.34
N ASP A 26 -7.76 -0.04 -7.65
CA ASP A 26 -8.80 0.97 -7.94
C ASP A 26 -8.17 2.36 -8.06
N THR A 27 -8.94 3.43 -7.88
CA THR A 27 -8.43 4.81 -7.93
C THR A 27 -7.57 5.20 -6.73
N GLU A 28 -7.69 4.50 -5.62
CA GLU A 28 -7.16 4.91 -4.31
C GLU A 28 -6.18 3.91 -3.70
N PHE A 29 -6.27 2.62 -4.06
CA PHE A 29 -5.53 1.53 -3.46
C PHE A 29 -4.90 0.58 -4.48
N TYR A 30 -3.88 -0.13 -4.02
CA TYR A 30 -3.34 -1.36 -4.61
C TYR A 30 -3.48 -2.50 -3.60
N GLY A 31 -3.83 -3.68 -4.08
CA GLY A 31 -3.76 -4.94 -3.34
C GLY A 31 -2.84 -5.92 -4.08
N PHE A 32 -1.84 -6.46 -3.40
CA PHE A 32 -0.88 -7.40 -3.99
C PHE A 32 -0.43 -8.46 -2.99
N HIS A 33 0.04 -9.61 -3.51
CA HIS A 33 0.60 -10.65 -2.66
C HIS A 33 1.91 -10.21 -2.01
N ASP A 34 2.06 -10.50 -0.72
CA ASP A 34 3.36 -10.37 -0.06
C ASP A 34 4.40 -11.27 -0.76
N ARG A 35 5.63 -10.76 -0.87
CA ARG A 35 6.77 -11.49 -1.45
C ARG A 35 7.31 -12.56 -0.50
N ARG A 36 7.10 -12.38 0.81
CA ARG A 36 7.50 -13.29 1.89
C ARG A 36 6.28 -13.55 2.80
N PRO A 37 5.28 -14.29 2.30
CA PRO A 37 4.06 -14.51 3.05
C PRO A 37 4.30 -15.47 4.23
N ASP A 38 3.78 -15.11 5.41
CA ASP A 38 3.77 -15.99 6.60
C ASP A 38 2.56 -16.95 6.60
N ALA A 39 1.63 -16.79 5.66
CA ALA A 39 0.43 -17.60 5.51
C ALA A 39 0.20 -18.02 4.04
N LYS A 40 -0.75 -18.94 3.80
CA LYS A 40 -1.03 -19.47 2.44
C LYS A 40 -1.51 -18.38 1.48
N ALA A 41 -2.26 -17.42 2.02
CA ALA A 41 -2.53 -16.14 1.38
C ALA A 41 -1.97 -15.07 2.31
N HIS A 42 -1.52 -13.95 1.75
CA HIS A 42 -1.17 -12.75 2.49
C HIS A 42 -1.17 -11.61 1.49
N ILE A 43 -2.18 -10.76 1.59
CA ILE A 43 -2.38 -9.64 0.65
C ILE A 43 -2.14 -8.35 1.41
N LEU A 44 -1.21 -7.55 0.91
CA LEU A 44 -1.00 -6.20 1.38
C LEU A 44 -1.89 -5.26 0.57
N VAL A 45 -2.74 -4.50 1.28
CA VAL A 45 -3.53 -3.43 0.70
C VAL A 45 -2.92 -2.11 1.14
N ILE A 46 -2.51 -1.29 0.18
CA ILE A 46 -1.85 -0.01 0.43
C ILE A 46 -2.55 1.11 -0.34
N PRO A 47 -2.55 2.35 0.20
CA PRO A 47 -3.00 3.51 -0.55
C PRO A 47 -2.01 3.86 -1.68
N LYS A 48 -2.51 4.47 -2.75
CA LYS A 48 -1.66 5.07 -3.80
C LYS A 48 -0.94 6.32 -3.33
N ASN A 49 -1.54 7.02 -2.38
CA ASN A 49 -0.93 8.15 -1.70
C ASN A 49 0.03 7.64 -0.64
N HIS A 50 1.26 8.13 -0.65
CA HIS A 50 2.25 7.73 0.34
C HIS A 50 1.85 8.27 1.72
N LEU A 51 1.67 7.35 2.65
CA LEU A 51 1.59 7.63 4.07
C LEU A 51 2.84 7.05 4.71
N GLY A 52 3.45 7.78 5.63
CA GLY A 52 4.63 7.33 6.36
C GLY A 52 4.25 6.28 7.38
N THR A 53 4.56 6.55 8.64
CA THR A 53 4.27 5.63 9.74
C THR A 53 2.89 5.88 10.36
N VAL A 54 2.36 4.90 11.11
CA VAL A 54 1.05 5.00 11.79
C VAL A 54 0.88 6.30 12.60
N PRO A 55 1.89 6.82 13.33
CA PRO A 55 1.78 8.11 14.04
C PRO A 55 1.51 9.33 13.17
N GLU A 56 1.76 9.26 11.86
CA GLU A 56 1.56 10.38 10.92
C GLU A 56 0.14 10.42 10.35
N LEU A 57 -0.68 9.41 10.65
CA LEU A 57 -2.07 9.32 10.23
C LEU A 57 -2.90 10.44 10.88
N LYS A 58 -3.73 11.07 10.06
CA LYS A 58 -4.73 12.06 10.48
C LYS A 58 -6.13 11.47 10.34
N PRO A 59 -7.15 12.04 11.01
CA PRO A 59 -8.54 11.59 10.89
C PRO A 59 -9.11 11.62 9.46
N GLU A 60 -8.52 12.44 8.59
CA GLU A 60 -8.88 12.57 7.16
C GLU A 60 -8.24 11.50 6.26
N ASP A 61 -7.22 10.79 6.75
CA ASP A 61 -6.60 9.71 5.98
C ASP A 61 -7.53 8.49 5.99
N LYS A 62 -7.75 7.90 4.81
CA LYS A 62 -8.58 6.70 4.69
C LYS A 62 -7.95 5.55 5.46
N PRO A 63 -8.74 4.69 6.12
CA PRO A 63 -8.21 3.53 6.82
C PRO A 63 -7.46 2.63 5.85
N THR A 64 -6.13 2.59 6.00
CA THR A 64 -5.26 1.66 5.28
C THR A 64 -5.16 0.39 6.10
N GLY A 65 -6.08 -0.55 5.86
CA GLY A 65 -6.06 -1.84 6.53
C GLY A 65 -5.01 -2.75 5.90
N ILE A 66 -4.08 -3.26 6.70
CA ILE A 66 -3.35 -4.48 6.32
C ILE A 66 -4.33 -5.63 6.50
N LEU A 67 -4.88 -6.14 5.41
CA LEU A 67 -5.76 -7.31 5.43
C LEU A 67 -4.91 -8.57 5.52
N HIS A 68 -4.54 -8.97 6.74
CA HIS A 68 -3.99 -10.30 7.00
C HIS A 68 -5.12 -11.34 6.92
N ILE A 69 -5.13 -12.14 5.85
CA ILE A 69 -5.88 -13.40 5.73
C ILE A 69 -4.88 -14.46 5.32
#